data_AF-A0A506VD56-F1
#
_entry.id   AF-A0A506VD56-F1
#
_cell.length_a   1.000
_cell.length_b   1.000
_cell.length_c   1.000
_cell.angle_alpha   90.00
_cell.angle_beta   90.00
_cell.angle_gamma   90.00
#
_symmetry.space_group_name_H-M   'P 1'
#
loop_
_entity.id
_entity.type
_entity.pdbx_description
1 polymer ?
#
loop_
_entity_poly.entity_id
_entity_poly.type
_entity_poly.pdbx_seq_one_letter_code
_entity_poly.pdbx_strand_id
1 'polypeptide(L)'
;MPANRNQDLMPYNLFYCDGAILAQNIDGHIIELGQAEVRDGLIGYQIDGSDLHGENFSSPEEMLLALGEQLDFLFLDGQFTSLPDRSDRWLASIENAPVQQISLHELGSGTEEEDPVPVSDEDPGMRND
;
A
#
# COMPACT_ATOMS: atom_id res chain seq x y z
N MET A 1 0.41 -30.82 16.52
CA MET A 1 0.71 -29.38 16.45
C MET A 1 0.30 -28.89 15.07
N PRO A 2 -0.85 -28.22 14.90
CA PRO A 2 -1.18 -27.63 13.61
C PRO A 2 -0.44 -26.30 13.47
N ALA A 3 0.37 -26.17 12.42
CA ALA A 3 0.96 -24.93 11.97
C ALA A 3 -0.16 -24.04 11.42
N ASN A 4 -0.80 -23.24 12.28
CA ASN A 4 -1.71 -22.19 11.85
C ASN A 4 -0.87 -20.97 11.42
N ARG A 5 -0.20 -21.10 10.27
CA ARG A 5 0.46 -19.98 9.56
C ARG A 5 -0.60 -19.11 8.87
N ASN A 6 -1.58 -18.61 9.61
CA ASN A 6 -2.40 -17.50 9.11
C ASN A 6 -1.69 -16.20 9.50
N GLN A 7 -0.45 -16.09 9.00
CA GLN A 7 0.56 -15.09 9.37
C GLN A 7 0.01 -13.69 9.08
N ASP A 8 -0.34 -12.99 10.17
CA ASP A 8 -0.36 -11.53 10.35
C ASP A 8 -0.87 -10.70 9.17
N LEU A 9 -2.02 -11.07 8.58
CA LEU A 9 -2.72 -10.28 7.58
C LEU A 9 -3.64 -9.27 8.27
N MET A 10 -3.30 -8.00 8.17
CA MET A 10 -4.05 -6.88 8.73
C MET A 10 -4.97 -6.27 7.66
N PRO A 11 -6.30 -6.30 7.86
CA PRO A 11 -7.24 -5.74 6.90
C PRO A 11 -7.37 -4.22 7.08
N TYR A 12 -7.40 -3.52 5.95
CA TYR A 12 -7.64 -2.08 5.87
C TYR A 12 -8.66 -1.80 4.77
N ASN A 13 -9.41 -0.71 4.93
CA ASN A 13 -10.31 -0.21 3.89
C ASN A 13 -9.78 1.12 3.36
N LEU A 14 -9.65 1.22 2.04
CA LEU A 14 -9.35 2.47 1.34
C LEU A 14 -10.64 3.05 0.79
N PHE A 15 -10.85 4.36 0.98
CA PHE A 15 -12.01 5.07 0.47
C PHE A 15 -11.59 6.29 -0.34
N TYR A 16 -12.44 6.69 -1.26
CA TYR A 16 -12.33 7.97 -1.96
C TYR A 16 -13.57 8.83 -1.70
N CYS A 17 -13.37 9.99 -1.09
CA CYS A 17 -14.42 10.92 -0.70
C CYS A 17 -14.02 12.37 -1.01
N ASP A 18 -14.76 13.04 -1.89
CA ASP A 18 -14.61 14.50 -2.14
C ASP A 18 -13.15 14.94 -2.41
N GLY A 19 -12.43 14.19 -3.24
CA GLY A 19 -11.02 14.46 -3.56
C GLY A 19 -10.02 13.96 -2.51
N ALA A 20 -10.47 13.40 -1.38
CA ALA A 20 -9.62 12.82 -0.35
C ALA A 20 -9.55 11.29 -0.47
N ILE A 21 -8.35 10.74 -0.30
CA ILE A 21 -8.12 9.31 -0.12
C ILE A 21 -8.02 9.04 1.37
N LEU A 22 -8.85 8.14 1.85
CA LEU A 22 -8.94 7.80 3.26
C LEU A 22 -8.52 6.35 3.47
N ALA A 23 -7.93 6.06 4.62
CA ALA A 23 -7.76 4.69 5.10
C ALA A 23 -8.43 4.47 6.44
N GLN A 24 -9.01 3.30 6.61
CA GLN A 24 -9.58 2.83 7.87
C GLN A 24 -8.89 1.54 8.32
N ASN A 25 -8.48 1.50 9.58
CA ASN A 25 -7.91 0.30 10.21
C ASN A 25 -9.00 -0.56 10.88
N ILE A 26 -8.59 -1.69 11.48
CA ILE A 26 -9.49 -2.61 12.19
C ILE A 26 -10.19 -2.02 13.42
N ASP A 27 -9.58 -1.00 14.03
CA ASP A 27 -10.15 -0.30 15.18
C ASP A 27 -11.22 0.72 14.76
N GLY A 28 -11.38 0.93 13.45
CA GLY A 28 -12.32 1.87 12.87
C GLY A 28 -11.80 3.31 12.78
N HIS A 29 -10.54 3.57 13.15
CA HIS A 29 -9.91 4.87 12.97
C HIS A 29 -9.79 5.20 11.49
N ILE A 30 -10.05 6.45 11.12
CA ILE A 30 -10.01 6.91 9.74
C ILE A 30 -8.97 8.02 9.63
N ILE A 31 -8.02 7.88 8.72
CA ILE A 31 -7.02 8.91 8.42
C ILE A 31 -7.14 9.37 6.96
N GLU A 32 -6.75 10.62 6.71
CA GLU A 32 -6.57 11.15 5.36
C GLU A 32 -5.17 10.78 4.87
N LEU A 33 -5.06 9.85 3.91
CA LEU A 33 -3.79 9.40 3.37
C LEU A 33 -3.22 10.31 2.29
N GLY A 34 -4.08 11.02 1.58
CA GLY A 34 -3.68 11.84 0.46
C GLY A 34 -4.88 12.38 -0.31
N GLN A 35 -4.62 12.83 -1.53
CA GLN A 35 -5.61 13.49 -2.36
C GLN A 35 -5.63 12.90 -3.76
N ALA A 36 -6.80 12.93 -4.38
CA ALA A 36 -6.98 12.62 -5.78
C ALA A 36 -7.66 13.78 -6.51
N GLU A 37 -7.18 14.04 -7.71
CA GLU A 37 -7.66 15.08 -8.59
C GLU A 37 -8.17 14.46 -9.89
N VAL A 38 -9.22 15.05 -10.43
CA VAL A 38 -9.75 14.68 -11.75
C VAL A 38 -9.25 15.69 -12.77
N ARG A 39 -8.46 15.24 -13.74
CA ARG A 39 -7.92 16.04 -14.84
C ARG A 39 -8.29 15.38 -16.17
N ASP A 40 -8.94 16.13 -17.06
CA ASP A 40 -9.38 15.65 -18.38
C ASP A 40 -10.25 14.37 -18.34
N GLY A 41 -11.03 14.19 -17.26
CA GLY A 41 -11.89 13.02 -17.05
C GLY A 41 -11.16 11.78 -16.55
N LEU A 42 -9.85 11.89 -16.30
CA LEU A 42 -9.03 10.86 -15.67
C LEU A 42 -8.70 11.25 -14.25
N ILE A 43 -8.58 10.25 -13.39
CA ILE A 43 -8.25 10.44 -11.98
C ILE A 43 -6.75 10.23 -11.80
N GLY A 44 -6.10 11.14 -11.08
CA GLY A 44 -4.76 10.98 -10.57
C GLY A 44 -4.73 11.20 -9.06
N TYR A 45 -3.79 10.55 -8.38
CA TYR A 45 -3.65 10.63 -6.93
C TYR A 45 -2.21 10.88 -6.50
N GLN A 46 -2.09 11.43 -5.29
CA GLN A 46 -0.83 11.59 -4.58
C GLN A 46 -1.05 11.26 -3.10
N ILE A 47 -0.18 10.41 -2.56
CA ILE A 47 -0.21 10.01 -1.15
C ILE A 47 0.73 10.90 -0.34
N ASP A 48 0.24 11.39 0.79
CA ASP A 48 1.04 12.21 1.70
C ASP A 48 2.05 11.36 2.47
N GLY A 49 3.27 11.86 2.63
CA GLY A 49 4.33 11.15 3.37
C GLY A 49 5.01 10.02 2.61
N SER A 50 4.71 9.82 1.32
CA SER A 50 5.46 8.95 0.41
C SER A 50 5.59 9.57 -1.00
N ASP A 51 6.39 8.92 -1.84
CA ASP A 51 6.46 9.25 -3.27
C ASP A 51 5.40 8.48 -4.10
N LEU A 52 4.43 7.81 -3.46
CA LEU A 52 3.38 7.07 -4.14
C LEU A 52 2.41 8.03 -4.83
N HIS A 53 2.28 7.83 -6.14
CA HIS A 53 1.37 8.58 -6.99
C HIS A 53 0.92 7.69 -8.15
N GLY A 54 -0.20 8.04 -8.76
CA GLY A 54 -0.70 7.38 -9.96
C GLY A 54 -1.59 8.30 -10.76
N GLU A 55 -1.71 8.04 -12.05
CA GLU A 55 -2.49 8.86 -12.99
C GLU A 55 -3.21 7.95 -14.00
N ASN A 56 -4.15 8.53 -14.74
CA ASN A 56 -4.87 7.89 -15.85
C ASN A 56 -5.87 6.80 -15.44
N PHE A 57 -6.49 6.91 -14.27
CA PHE A 57 -7.57 5.99 -13.87
C PHE A 57 -8.92 6.45 -14.40
N SER A 58 -9.75 5.50 -14.84
CA SER A 58 -11.08 5.81 -15.41
C SER A 58 -12.18 5.84 -14.34
N SER A 59 -11.94 5.25 -13.18
CA SER A 59 -12.86 5.28 -12.03
C SER A 59 -12.14 5.28 -10.69
N PRO A 60 -12.80 5.73 -9.59
CA PRO A 60 -12.23 5.67 -8.25
C PRO A 60 -11.89 4.24 -7.81
N GLU A 61 -12.69 3.25 -8.20
CA GLU A 61 -12.46 1.84 -7.85
C GLU A 61 -11.15 1.31 -8.49
N GLU A 62 -10.90 1.64 -9.75
CA GLU A 62 -9.63 1.28 -10.42
C GLU A 62 -8.43 1.95 -9.73
N MET A 63 -8.57 3.22 -9.36
CA MET A 63 -7.55 3.97 -8.64
C MET A 63 -7.24 3.34 -7.27
N LEU A 64 -8.28 3.03 -6.48
CA LEU A 64 -8.14 2.45 -5.15
C LEU A 64 -7.55 1.04 -5.21
N LEU A 65 -7.92 0.24 -6.22
CA LEU A 65 -7.32 -1.07 -6.46
C LEU A 65 -5.81 -0.95 -6.72
N ALA A 66 -5.41 -0.09 -7.65
CA ALA A 66 -4.00 0.11 -8.00
C ALA A 66 -3.18 0.72 -6.85
N LEU A 67 -3.79 1.58 -6.04
CA LEU A 67 -3.18 2.09 -4.81
C LEU A 67 -2.98 0.96 -3.79
N GLY A 68 -4.00 0.12 -3.61
CA GLY A 68 -3.96 -1.00 -2.68
C GLY A 68 -2.84 -2.00 -2.95
N GLU A 69 -2.48 -2.22 -4.21
CA GLU A 69 -1.37 -3.09 -4.61
C GLU A 69 0.03 -2.49 -4.31
N GLN A 70 0.12 -1.18 -4.12
CA GLN A 70 1.38 -0.47 -3.86
C GLN A 70 1.62 -0.16 -2.38
N LEU A 71 0.58 -0.25 -1.55
CA LEU A 71 0.69 0.02 -0.11
C LEU A 71 1.34 -1.15 0.64
N ASP A 72 2.18 -0.82 1.61
CA ASP A 72 2.74 -1.77 2.57
C ASP A 72 2.28 -1.47 4.01
N PHE A 73 2.39 -2.49 4.87
CA PHE A 73 1.93 -2.40 6.25
C PHE A 73 2.68 -1.33 7.06
N LEU A 74 4.01 -1.26 6.90
CA LEU A 74 4.86 -0.37 7.70
C LEU A 74 4.54 1.10 7.39
N PHE A 75 4.27 1.41 6.12
CA PHE A 75 3.80 2.71 5.72
C PHE A 75 2.48 3.07 6.38
N LEU A 76 1.44 2.23 6.26
CA LEU A 76 0.14 2.53 6.86
C LEU A 76 0.21 2.65 8.39
N ASP A 77 0.91 1.75 9.07
CA ASP A 77 1.10 1.81 10.52
C ASP A 77 1.77 3.12 10.97
N GLY A 78 2.80 3.56 10.22
CA GLY A 78 3.45 4.85 10.41
C GLY A 78 2.50 6.03 10.23
N GLN A 79 1.63 5.99 9.22
CA GLN A 79 0.62 7.02 8.97
C GLN A 79 -0.44 7.05 10.08
N PHE A 80 -0.94 5.91 10.53
CA PHE A 80 -1.89 5.84 11.66
C PHE A 80 -1.30 6.34 12.98
N THR A 81 0.02 6.20 13.17
CA THR A 81 0.73 6.75 14.33
C THR A 81 0.92 8.27 14.22
N SER A 82 1.09 8.80 13.01
CA SER A 82 1.49 10.19 12.76
C SER A 82 0.31 11.12 12.48
N LEU A 83 -0.77 10.60 11.90
CA LEU A 83 -1.92 11.37 11.47
C LEU A 83 -3.06 11.30 12.50
N PRO A 84 -3.84 12.38 12.66
CA PRO A 84 -4.95 12.40 13.57
C PRO A 84 -6.10 11.54 13.04
N ASP A 85 -6.80 10.87 13.96
CA ASP A 85 -8.08 10.23 13.64
C ASP A 85 -9.12 11.28 13.21
N ARG A 86 -9.74 11.03 12.06
CA ARG A 86 -10.78 11.85 11.40
C ARG A 86 -12.10 11.10 11.27
N SER A 87 -12.29 10.01 12.02
CA SER A 87 -13.53 9.23 12.04
C SER A 87 -14.77 10.11 12.17
N ASP A 88 -14.78 11.04 13.14
CA ASP A 88 -15.90 11.97 13.37
C ASP A 88 -16.32 12.79 12.14
N ARG A 89 -15.37 13.06 11.23
CA ARG A 89 -15.61 13.84 10.01
C ARG A 89 -16.11 12.96 8.87
N TRP A 90 -15.54 11.76 8.72
CA TRP A 90 -15.68 10.97 7.50
C TRP A 90 -16.62 9.77 7.64
N LEU A 91 -16.94 9.32 8.85
CA LEU A 91 -17.74 8.10 9.09
C LEU A 91 -19.05 8.09 8.30
N ALA A 92 -19.78 9.20 8.26
CA ALA A 92 -21.03 9.32 7.51
C ALA A 92 -20.82 9.38 5.99
N SER A 93 -19.70 9.96 5.54
CA SER A 93 -19.41 10.10 4.11
C SER A 93 -18.96 8.78 3.47
N ILE A 94 -18.24 7.95 4.22
CA ILE A 94 -17.73 6.67 3.71
C ILE A 94 -18.82 5.61 3.51
N GLU A 95 -20.00 5.75 4.13
CA GLU A 95 -21.10 4.76 4.02
C GLU A 95 -21.55 4.51 2.57
N ASN A 96 -21.41 5.50 1.69
CA ASN A 96 -21.80 5.40 0.28
C ASN A 96 -20.62 5.64 -0.68
N ALA A 97 -19.39 5.67 -0.16
CA ALA A 97 -18.21 5.95 -0.94
C ALA A 97 -17.68 4.68 -1.64
N PRO A 98 -16.96 4.82 -2.78
CA PRO A 98 -16.15 3.75 -3.31
C PRO A 98 -15.17 3.24 -2.25
N VAL A 99 -15.10 1.92 -2.11
CA VAL A 99 -14.25 1.24 -1.13
C VAL A 99 -13.44 0.14 -1.79
N GLN A 100 -12.18 0.04 -1.41
CA GLN A 100 -11.32 -1.11 -1.70
C GLN A 100 -10.80 -1.69 -0.39
N GLN A 101 -11.12 -2.95 -0.13
CA GLN A 101 -10.53 -3.67 1.00
C GLN A 101 -9.18 -4.25 0.57
N ILE A 102 -8.17 -4.06 1.41
CA ILE A 102 -6.83 -4.65 1.25
C ILE A 102 -6.45 -5.42 2.52
N SER A 103 -5.54 -6.38 2.36
CA SER A 103 -4.97 -7.13 3.47
C SER A 103 -3.46 -7.11 3.33
N LEU A 104 -2.77 -6.56 4.33
CA LEU A 104 -1.32 -6.37 4.30
C LEU A 104 -0.65 -7.27 5.33
N HIS A 105 0.53 -7.78 5.02
CA HIS A 105 1.31 -8.61 5.95
C HIS A 105 2.13 -7.73 6.91
N GLU A 106 2.00 -7.94 8.22
CA GLU A 106 2.77 -7.17 9.24
C GLU A 106 4.28 -7.39 9.13
N LEU A 107 4.66 -8.63 8.82
CA LEU A 107 6.02 -8.98 8.48
C LEU A 107 6.12 -8.82 6.98
N GLY A 108 6.67 -7.69 6.52
CA GLY A 108 7.05 -7.51 5.12
C GLY A 108 7.73 -8.79 4.66
N SER A 109 7.25 -9.38 3.56
CA SER A 109 7.96 -10.49 2.95
C SER A 109 9.33 -9.93 2.62
N GLY A 110 10.31 -10.22 3.48
CA GLY A 110 11.70 -10.03 3.16
C GLY A 110 11.91 -10.87 1.92
N THR A 111 11.81 -10.25 0.75
CA THR A 111 12.47 -10.79 -0.42
C THR A 111 13.93 -10.59 -0.09
N GLU A 112 14.48 -11.58 0.61
CA GLU A 112 15.85 -11.98 0.46
C GLU A 112 16.04 -12.19 -1.04
N GLU A 113 16.34 -11.11 -1.77
CA GLU A 113 17.06 -11.17 -3.05
C GLU A 113 18.49 -11.61 -2.73
N GLU A 114 18.63 -12.81 -2.16
CA GLU A 114 19.82 -13.60 -2.33
C GLU A 114 19.76 -14.11 -3.76
N ASP A 115 20.21 -13.29 -4.71
CA ASP A 115 20.81 -13.83 -5.93
C ASP A 115 22.13 -14.47 -5.49
N PRO A 116 22.25 -15.80 -5.36
CA PRO A 116 23.57 -16.39 -5.32
C PRO A 116 24.21 -16.10 -6.68
N VAL A 117 25.20 -15.21 -6.68
CA VAL A 117 26.10 -15.03 -7.83
C VAL A 117 26.49 -16.42 -8.34
N PRO A 118 26.25 -16.76 -9.62
CA PRO A 118 26.81 -17.98 -10.16
C PRO A 118 28.32 -17.79 -10.12
N VAL A 119 28.99 -18.52 -9.23
CA VAL A 119 30.44 -18.68 -9.28
C VAL A 119 30.75 -19.34 -10.62
N SER A 120 31.14 -18.53 -11.60
CA SER A 120 31.69 -19.04 -12.85
C SER A 120 33.02 -19.72 -12.50
N ASP A 121 33.00 -21.04 -12.52
CA ASP A 121 34.18 -21.92 -12.60
C ASP A 121 34.96 -21.62 -13.89
N GLU A 122 35.69 -20.51 -13.94
CA GLU A 122 36.69 -20.24 -14.97
C GLU A 122 37.87 -19.47 -14.36
N ASP A 123 38.86 -20.20 -13.82
CA ASP A 123 40.23 -19.68 -13.80
C ASP A 123 40.99 -20.29 -15.00
N PRO A 124 41.19 -19.51 -16.09
CA PRO A 124 41.94 -19.96 -17.25
C PRO A 124 43.42 -20.02 -16.91
N GLY A 125 44.06 -21.11 -17.28
CA GLY A 125 45.40 -21.45 -16.82
C GLY A 125 46.50 -20.45 -17.19
N MET A 126 47.59 -20.57 -16.41
CA MET A 126 49.02 -20.40 -16.76
C MET A 126 49.75 -19.58 -15.69
N ARG A 127 50.70 -20.22 -15.00
CA ARG A 127 52.06 -19.69 -14.95
C ARG A 127 53.09 -20.75 -14.59
N ASN A 128 54.09 -20.78 -15.46
CA ASN A 128 55.38 -21.47 -15.40
C ASN A 128 56.10 -21.24 -14.06
N ASP A 129 56.82 -22.25 -13.56
CA ASP A 129 58.27 -22.43 -13.73
C ASP A 129 58.69 -23.84 -13.29
#